data_AF-A0A0K0DMQ4-F1
#
_entry.id   AF-A0A0K0DMQ4-F1
#
_cell.length_a   1.000
_cell.length_b   1.000
_cell.length_c   1.000
_cell.angle_alpha   90.00
_cell.angle_beta   90.00
_cell.angle_gamma   90.00
#
_symmetry.space_group_name_H-M   'P 1'
#
loop_
_entity.id
_entity.type
_entity.pdbx_description
1 polymer ?
#
loop_
_entity_poly.entity_id
_entity_poly.type
_entity_poly.pdbx_seq_one_letter_code
_entity_poly.pdbx_strand_id
1 'polypeptide(L)'
;YWNVYGVGSSSESPANFNDFRPFGSWTVPLVKQFGQVEDICKIEVNRNIFSTRAASTTNPIRMENFDKSQQITVGGLGLENTAFTGKPEIKL
;
A
#
# COMPACT_ATOMS: atom_id res chain seq x y z
N TYR A 1 4.10 1.66 10.60
CA TYR A 1 4.22 2.48 11.82
C TYR A 1 3.32 3.69 11.65
N TRP A 2 3.10 4.46 12.71
CA TRP A 2 2.31 5.68 12.63
C TRP A 2 3.19 6.84 13.06
N ASN A 3 3.13 7.94 12.33
CA ASN A 3 3.68 9.22 12.76
C ASN A 3 2.84 10.32 12.12
N VAL A 4 2.16 11.11 12.93
CA VAL A 4 1.22 12.17 12.53
C VAL A 4 1.39 13.33 13.50
N TYR A 5 1.13 14.56 13.06
CA TYR A 5 1.27 15.75 13.93
C TYR A 5 0.03 16.02 14.78
N GLY A 6 -1.09 15.36 14.50
CA GLY A 6 -2.36 15.57 15.17
C GLY A 6 -3.50 14.86 14.45
N VAL A 7 -4.71 15.39 14.59
CA VAL A 7 -5.93 14.89 13.92
C VAL A 7 -6.34 15.80 12.76
N GLY A 8 -7.02 15.23 11.77
CA GLY A 8 -7.49 15.95 10.60
C GLY A 8 -6.39 16.24 9.57
N SER A 9 -6.81 16.65 8.38
CA SER A 9 -5.96 16.80 7.20
C SER A 9 -4.88 17.88 7.35
N SER A 10 -5.08 18.87 8.22
CA SER A 10 -4.08 19.90 8.53
C SER A 10 -2.92 19.40 9.39
N SER A 11 -3.04 18.20 9.98
CA SER A 11 -2.08 17.63 10.91
C SER A 11 -1.39 16.38 10.37
N GLU A 12 -1.42 16.18 9.05
CA GLU A 12 -0.69 15.11 8.37
C GLU A 12 0.83 15.29 8.50
N SER A 13 1.54 14.19 8.68
CA SER A 13 2.99 14.16 8.44
C SER A 13 3.28 13.92 6.95
N PRO A 14 4.51 14.20 6.47
CA PRO A 14 4.86 13.89 5.09
C PRO A 14 4.60 12.43 4.71
N ALA A 15 3.98 12.24 3.54
CA ALA A 15 3.70 10.94 2.93
C ALA A 15 4.98 10.28 2.34
N ASN A 16 6.00 10.10 3.19
CA ASN A 16 7.23 9.37 2.91
C ASN A 16 7.72 8.62 4.16
N PHE A 17 8.84 7.90 4.04
CA PHE A 17 9.42 7.09 5.12
C PHE A 17 10.65 7.71 5.80
N ASN A 18 10.94 9.00 5.55
CA ASN A 18 12.19 9.65 6.01
C ASN A 18 12.30 9.75 7.53
N ASP A 19 11.17 9.64 8.23
CA ASP A 19 11.04 9.69 9.69
C ASP A 19 10.94 8.31 10.33
N PHE A 20 11.10 7.23 9.56
CA PHE A 20 11.12 5.89 10.11
C PHE A 20 12.33 5.69 11.04
N ARG A 21 12.06 5.13 12.22
CA ARG A 21 13.09 4.68 13.15
C ARG A 21 12.96 3.15 13.29
N PRO A 22 14.02 2.37 12.98
CA PRO A 22 14.00 0.93 13.16
C PRO A 22 13.65 0.54 14.60
N PHE A 23 12.87 -0.53 14.77
CA PHE A 23 12.55 -1.06 16.08
C PHE A 23 12.33 -2.58 16.04
N GLY A 24 12.81 -3.27 17.07
CA GLY A 24 12.83 -4.73 17.09
C GLY A 24 13.50 -5.30 15.85
N SER A 25 12.84 -6.28 15.21
CA SER A 25 13.29 -6.84 13.93
C SER A 25 12.87 -6.04 12.70
N TRP A 26 12.16 -4.92 12.87
CA TRP A 26 11.68 -4.12 11.74
C TRP A 26 12.70 -3.04 11.37
N THR A 27 13.50 -3.33 10.33
CA THR A 27 14.60 -2.46 9.87
C THR A 27 14.28 -1.67 8.60
N VAL A 28 13.22 -2.05 7.87
CA VAL A 28 12.81 -1.42 6.60
C VAL A 28 11.30 -1.17 6.60
N PRO A 29 10.83 0.08 6.44
CA PRO A 29 9.41 0.38 6.52
C PRO A 29 8.66 -0.13 5.28
N LEU A 30 7.53 -0.81 5.51
CA LEU A 30 6.61 -1.27 4.46
C LEU A 30 5.35 -0.41 4.35
N VAL A 31 4.87 0.12 5.48
CA VAL A 31 3.65 0.94 5.57
C VAL A 31 3.79 2.00 6.66
N LYS A 32 3.27 3.20 6.37
CA LYS A 32 3.15 4.31 7.30
C LYS A 32 1.74 4.89 7.26
N GLN A 33 1.12 5.07 8.42
CA GLN A 33 -0.03 5.97 8.58
C GLN A 33 0.49 7.39 8.78
N PHE A 34 0.18 8.28 7.83
CA PHE A 34 0.66 9.67 7.82
C PHE A 34 -0.45 10.69 8.10
N GLY A 35 -1.71 10.25 8.09
CA GLY A 35 -2.88 11.04 8.47
C GLY A 35 -3.91 10.21 9.23
N GLN A 36 -4.67 10.85 10.12
CA GLN A 36 -5.68 10.19 10.96
C GLN A 36 -6.90 11.06 11.20
N VAL A 37 -8.07 10.42 11.37
CA VAL A 37 -9.34 11.10 11.67
C VAL A 37 -9.63 12.19 10.64
N GLU A 38 -9.48 11.85 9.37
CA GLU A 38 -9.74 12.78 8.26
C GLU A 38 -11.16 12.59 7.75
N ASP A 39 -11.91 13.69 7.62
CA ASP A 39 -13.20 13.69 6.93
C ASP A 39 -12.98 13.85 5.42
N ILE A 40 -13.16 12.75 4.69
CA ILE A 40 -13.14 12.74 3.23
C ILE A 40 -14.51 12.27 2.77
N CYS A 41 -15.23 13.15 2.06
CA CYS A 41 -16.57 12.87 1.58
C CYS A 41 -17.53 12.40 2.70
N LYS A 42 -17.44 13.00 3.91
CA LYS A 42 -18.25 12.65 5.09
C LYS A 42 -17.97 11.26 5.67
N ILE A 43 -16.81 10.70 5.36
CA ILE A 43 -16.33 9.44 5.92
C ILE A 43 -15.02 9.73 6.66
N GLU A 44 -14.97 9.29 7.92
CA GLU A 44 -13.74 9.35 8.71
C GLU A 44 -12.77 8.25 8.25
N VAL A 45 -11.56 8.65 7.84
CA VAL A 45 -10.53 7.73 7.34
C VAL A 45 -9.16 8.03 7.93
N ASN A 46 -8.30 7.01 7.89
CA ASN A 46 -6.86 7.17 8.09
C ASN A 46 -6.13 6.99 6.76
N ARG A 47 -5.09 7.79 6.52
CA ARG A 47 -4.32 7.76 5.27
C ARG A 47 -2.98 7.08 5.46
N ASN A 48 -2.69 6.14 4.57
CA ASN A 48 -1.50 5.31 4.60
C ASN A 48 -0.71 5.41 3.30
N ILE A 49 0.61 5.32 3.39
CA ILE A 49 1.49 5.05 2.25
C ILE A 49 2.09 3.65 2.38
N PHE A 50 2.35 3.03 1.24
CA PHE A 50 2.99 1.73 1.13
C PHE A 50 4.29 1.88 0.34
N SER A 51 5.33 1.16 0.75
CA SER A 51 6.60 1.17 0.04
C SER A 51 6.43 0.57 -1.35
N THR A 52 6.84 1.32 -2.38
CA THR A 52 6.81 0.80 -3.75
C THR A 52 7.84 -0.29 -3.97
N ARG A 53 8.86 -0.48 -3.13
CA ARG A 53 9.71 -1.68 -3.21
C ARG A 53 8.90 -2.97 -3.02
N ALA A 54 7.90 -2.94 -2.14
CA ALA A 54 6.91 -4.02 -2.00
C ALA A 54 5.91 -4.13 -3.17
N ALA A 55 5.89 -3.14 -4.08
CA ALA A 55 5.06 -3.11 -5.30
C ALA A 55 5.89 -3.18 -6.60
N SER A 56 7.23 -3.13 -6.54
CA SER A 56 8.13 -3.03 -7.70
C SER A 56 8.40 -4.38 -8.36
N THR A 57 7.91 -5.48 -7.77
CA THR A 57 7.88 -6.80 -8.42
C THR A 57 6.66 -6.98 -9.32
N THR A 58 5.70 -6.05 -9.29
CA THR A 58 4.56 -6.03 -10.19
C THR A 58 4.70 -4.76 -11.02
N ASN A 59 5.17 -4.89 -12.26
CA ASN A 59 4.97 -3.85 -13.27
C ASN A 59 3.51 -3.42 -13.16
N PRO A 60 3.18 -2.16 -12.80
CA PRO A 60 1.80 -1.73 -12.87
C PRO A 60 1.43 -1.90 -14.34
N ILE A 61 0.58 -2.89 -14.64
CA ILE A 61 -0.02 -3.03 -15.96
C ILE A 61 -0.81 -1.73 -16.14
N ARG A 62 -0.21 -0.79 -16.87
CA ARG A 62 -0.91 0.36 -17.41
C ARG A 62 -2.14 -0.17 -18.16
N MET A 63 -3.28 0.52 -18.06
CA MET A 63 -4.55 0.11 -18.72
C MET A 63 -4.36 -0.24 -20.20
N GLU A 64 -3.39 0.38 -20.88
CA GLU A 64 -2.98 0.08 -22.26
C GLU A 64 -2.55 -1.39 -22.51
N ASN A 65 -2.21 -2.15 -21.47
CA ASN A 65 -1.79 -3.56 -21.56
C ASN A 65 -2.88 -4.55 -21.11
N PHE A 66 -4.00 -4.09 -20.56
CA PHE A 66 -5.10 -4.97 -20.12
C PHE A 66 -5.86 -5.59 -21.32
N ASP A 67 -6.00 -4.84 -22.40
CA ASP A 67 -6.66 -5.30 -23.64
C ASP A 67 -5.92 -6.45 -24.34
N LYS A 68 -4.64 -6.68 -24.04
CA LYS A 68 -3.82 -7.69 -24.72
C LYS A 68 -3.75 -9.04 -24.01
N SER A 69 -3.90 -9.09 -22.69
CA SER A 69 -3.62 -10.33 -21.93
C SER A 69 -4.86 -11.04 -21.39
N GLN A 70 -6.03 -10.38 -21.32
CA GLN A 70 -7.25 -10.90 -20.65
C GLN A 70 -7.00 -11.54 -19.26
N GLN A 71 -5.86 -11.26 -18.64
CA GLN A 71 -5.42 -11.93 -17.42
C GLN A 71 -5.78 -11.07 -16.22
N ILE A 72 -6.86 -11.44 -15.54
CA ILE A 72 -7.24 -10.83 -14.27
C ILE A 72 -6.19 -11.20 -13.23
N THR A 73 -5.41 -10.22 -12.79
CA THR A 73 -4.48 -10.39 -11.67
C THR A 73 -5.23 -10.00 -10.39
N VAL A 74 -5.51 -10.97 -9.53
CA VAL A 74 -6.15 -10.75 -8.22
C VAL A 74 -5.10 -10.95 -7.13
N GLY A 75 -4.84 -9.91 -6.35
CA GLY A 75 -3.93 -9.93 -5.20
C GLY A 75 -2.47 -9.61 -5.56
N GLY A 76 -1.93 -8.54 -4.98
CA GLY A 76 -0.56 -8.09 -5.24
C GLY A 76 -0.19 -6.84 -4.46
N LEU A 77 -0.49 -6.82 -3.16
CA LEU A 77 -0.06 -5.79 -2.24
C LEU A 77 0.68 -6.46 -1.07
N GLY A 78 2.01 -6.41 -1.10
CA GLY A 78 2.81 -6.47 0.12
C GLY A 78 3.25 -7.85 0.65
N LEU A 79 3.61 -8.82 -0.19
CA LEU A 79 4.40 -9.98 0.27
C LEU A 79 5.61 -10.21 -0.64
N GLU A 80 6.80 -9.85 -0.17
CA GLU A 80 8.02 -10.34 -0.80
C GLU A 80 8.13 -11.86 -0.54
N ASN A 81 8.40 -12.62 -1.61
CA ASN A 81 8.67 -14.07 -1.64
C ASN A 81 7.52 -15.09 -1.62
N THR A 82 6.28 -14.73 -1.93
CA THR A 82 5.30 -15.75 -2.36
C THR A 82 4.75 -15.43 -3.74
N ALA A 83 5.42 -15.96 -4.77
CA ALA A 83 4.71 -16.24 -6.01
C ALA A 83 3.55 -17.18 -5.65
N PHE A 84 2.31 -16.72 -5.75
CA PHE A 84 1.16 -17.61 -5.72
C PHE A 84 1.21 -18.44 -7.00
N THR A 85 1.86 -19.60 -6.93
CA THR A 85 1.89 -20.58 -8.03
C THR A 85 0.58 -21.35 -8.01
N GLY A 86 -0.51 -20.68 -8.40
CA GLY A 86 -1.83 -21.28 -8.53
C GLY A 86 -2.60 -20.59 -9.64
N LYS A 87 -3.23 -21.37 -10.52
CA LYS A 87 -4.23 -20.81 -11.43
C LYS A 87 -5.42 -20.37 -10.59
N PRO A 88 -5.86 -19.10 -10.65
CA PRO A 88 -7.09 -18.70 -10.00
C PRO A 88 -8.25 -19.41 -10.68
N GLU A 89 -8.99 -20.22 -9.92
CA GLU A 89 -10.22 -20.86 -10.38
C GLU A 89 -11.40 -20.22 -9.66
N ILE A 90 -12.41 -19.79 -10.42
CA ILE A 90 -13.72 -19.42 -9.88
C ILE A 90 -14.54 -20.69 -9.82
N LYS A 91 -14.81 -21.16 -8.61
CA LYS A 91 -15.75 -22.27 -8.40
C LYS A 91 -17.16 -21.69 -8.35
N LEU A 92 -17.96 -22.01 -9.38
CA LEU A 92 -19.41 -21.79 -9.38
C LEU A 92 -20.10 -22.83 -8.49
#